data_AF-A0A1C5MK13-F1
#
_entry.id   AF-A0A1C5MK13-F1
#
_cell.length_a   1.000
_cell.length_b   1.000
_cell.length_c   1.000
_cell.angle_alpha   90.00
_cell.angle_beta   90.00
_cell.angle_gamma   90.00
#
_symmetry.space_group_name_H-M   'P 1'
#
loop_
_entity.id
_entity.type
_entity.pdbx_description
1 polymer ?
#
loop_
_entity_poly.entity_id
_entity_poly.type
_entity_poly.pdbx_seq_one_letter_code
_entity_poly.pdbx_strand_id
1 'polypeptide(L)'
;MKHLKELFSILCLLAIMGTFTACSDDNDEEAIDEETLLSLPEDDLIFTYEGETKTLTVTASELTFVASVTTGDESWAHVTTEKNVIKVVVDENVNQEERSTTMTVKLNEARCRVRIKQEAAPAPEAKPKTFTVPTFDGNDRTFVYKLMDGDVQVGEICREYLSTTNIDNQAVVVYPVSGNKADLTRGFVVAVLTQVYEDGKATNTFNVSAEAVHGGNVGFDKSTNAITDYIAGAKAAPAKFLSINNSGDIKIVEALTDDVLTTTPDYARDASGNKYGIVKIGTQYWMQHNLKTTKLTNGSNIATGVTGDAWMGTAAYCETSLPENENAGYLYNAIACGYSNGAFVDAISPEGFTIPSNDQWSSLIHYLSKTNTVDVGSKLKVPGFDYWNIWYDYKGGTNISGFGAYGIGYGNGDGSLAPDGTKAHVFYISSTPYSGGLGRFNLNASEGSSLLQTEGGAALGYGVRCVKY
;
A
#
# COMPACT_ATOMS: atom_id res chain seq x y z
N MET A 1 -46.00 -28.29 34.99
CA MET A 1 -46.01 -29.34 33.95
C MET A 1 -44.81 -29.13 33.05
N LYS A 2 -43.82 -30.04 33.13
CA LYS A 2 -42.78 -30.42 32.13
C LYS A 2 -41.87 -29.31 31.57
N HIS A 3 -40.54 -29.40 31.44
CA HIS A 3 -39.49 -30.42 31.61
C HIS A 3 -38.13 -29.65 31.55
N LEU A 4 -37.11 -29.91 32.40
CA LEU A 4 -35.96 -30.83 32.17
C LEU A 4 -34.88 -30.21 31.23
N LYS A 5 -33.55 -30.13 31.45
CA LYS A 5 -32.51 -30.88 32.23
C LYS A 5 -31.21 -30.01 32.24
N GLU A 6 -30.56 -29.68 33.37
CA GLU A 6 -29.45 -30.37 34.09
C GLU A 6 -28.05 -30.26 33.45
N LEU A 7 -26.93 -30.25 34.19
CA LEU A 7 -26.54 -29.83 35.55
C LEU A 7 -25.01 -30.10 35.65
N PHE A 8 -24.28 -29.24 36.35
CA PHE A 8 -22.89 -29.43 36.78
C PHE A 8 -22.87 -29.86 38.27
N SER A 9 -21.82 -30.62 38.64
CA SER A 9 -21.20 -30.78 39.97
C SER A 9 -22.02 -31.25 41.17
N ILE A 10 -21.55 -32.34 41.83
CA ILE A 10 -21.72 -32.56 43.27
C ILE A 10 -20.44 -33.16 43.90
N LEU A 11 -20.12 -32.58 45.06
CA LEU A 11 -19.06 -32.84 46.04
C LEU A 11 -19.51 -33.89 47.11
N CYS A 12 -18.59 -34.26 48.02
CA CYS A 12 -18.71 -35.02 49.29
C CYS A 12 -18.11 -36.45 49.21
N LEU A 13 -17.36 -37.00 50.18
CA LEU A 13 -17.49 -36.93 51.64
C LEU A 13 -16.21 -37.42 52.38
N LEU A 14 -16.06 -36.99 53.65
CA LEU A 14 -15.00 -37.31 54.63
C LEU A 14 -15.13 -38.68 55.34
N ALA A 15 -13.97 -39.29 55.61
CA ALA A 15 -13.41 -39.86 56.87
C ALA A 15 -14.11 -40.99 57.70
N ILE A 16 -13.34 -42.01 58.15
CA ILE A 16 -12.86 -42.24 59.54
C ILE A 16 -12.33 -43.69 59.78
N MET A 17 -11.09 -43.75 60.28
CA MET A 17 -10.39 -44.67 61.22
C MET A 17 -10.42 -46.22 61.13
N GLY A 18 -9.19 -46.76 61.16
CA GLY A 18 -8.82 -47.98 61.90
C GLY A 18 -7.29 -48.12 62.00
N THR A 19 -6.72 -48.02 63.20
CA THR A 19 -5.31 -48.39 63.48
C THR A 19 -5.28 -49.65 64.35
N PHE A 20 -4.46 -50.64 64.02
CA PHE A 20 -3.49 -51.29 64.92
C PHE A 20 -2.57 -52.22 64.10
N THR A 21 -1.32 -52.28 64.54
CA THR A 21 -0.07 -52.74 63.89
C THR A 21 0.19 -54.25 64.03
N ALA A 22 0.85 -54.85 63.03
CA ALA A 22 1.72 -56.02 63.21
C ALA A 22 2.87 -55.96 62.18
N CYS A 23 4.11 -55.98 62.67
CA CYS A 23 5.34 -55.95 61.88
C CYS A 23 5.61 -57.29 61.18
N SER A 24 6.04 -57.24 59.92
CA SER A 24 7.17 -58.05 59.44
C SER A 24 7.79 -57.35 58.24
N ASP A 25 9.11 -57.22 58.28
CA ASP A 25 9.98 -56.63 57.25
C ASP A 25 9.59 -57.04 55.83
N ASP A 26 9.38 -56.05 54.97
CA ASP A 26 10.01 -56.02 53.64
C ASP A 26 10.16 -54.55 53.25
N ASN A 27 11.41 -54.12 53.19
CA ASN A 27 11.83 -52.79 52.83
C ASN A 27 11.81 -52.68 51.30
N ASP A 28 10.60 -52.64 50.72
CA ASP A 28 10.42 -52.17 49.35
C ASP A 28 10.24 -50.64 49.43
N GLU A 29 11.31 -49.91 49.14
CA GLU A 29 11.17 -48.53 48.68
C GLU A 29 10.27 -48.57 47.45
N GLU A 30 8.99 -48.23 47.60
CA GLU A 30 8.17 -47.84 46.46
C GLU A 30 8.84 -46.62 45.84
N ALA A 31 9.62 -46.86 44.78
CA ALA A 31 10.05 -45.84 43.86
C ALA A 31 8.78 -45.12 43.40
N ILE A 32 8.64 -43.86 43.79
CA ILE A 32 7.68 -42.96 43.18
C ILE A 32 8.16 -42.84 41.73
N ASP A 33 7.55 -43.63 40.84
CA ASP A 33 7.75 -43.51 39.40
C ASP A 33 7.17 -42.15 39.02
N GLU A 34 8.02 -41.12 38.93
CA GLU A 34 7.62 -39.84 38.36
C GLU A 34 7.17 -40.12 36.94
N GLU A 35 5.85 -40.15 36.70
CA GLU A 35 5.28 -40.42 35.39
C GLU A 35 5.97 -39.54 34.35
N THR A 36 6.66 -40.17 33.40
CA THR A 36 7.37 -39.47 32.32
C THR A 36 6.34 -38.70 31.50
N LEU A 37 6.31 -37.37 31.66
CA LEU A 37 5.44 -36.49 30.89
C LEU A 37 6.13 -36.17 29.56
N LEU A 38 5.45 -36.43 28.45
CA LEU A 38 5.86 -35.99 27.13
C LEU A 38 4.61 -35.72 26.30
N SER A 39 4.46 -34.49 25.81
CA SER A 39 3.38 -34.12 24.90
C SER A 39 3.80 -33.05 23.89
N LEU A 40 3.10 -33.06 22.76
CA LEU A 40 3.28 -32.12 21.67
C LEU A 40 1.94 -31.40 21.42
N PRO A 41 1.99 -30.13 20.98
CA PRO A 41 0.78 -29.32 20.83
C PRO A 41 -0.05 -29.71 19.59
N GLU A 42 0.55 -30.38 18.61
CA GLU A 42 -0.02 -30.63 17.29
C GLU A 42 0.39 -32.01 16.77
N ASP A 43 -0.50 -32.69 16.04
CA ASP A 43 -0.25 -34.01 15.43
C ASP A 43 0.34 -33.91 14.01
N ASP A 44 0.11 -32.78 13.32
CA ASP A 44 0.51 -32.54 11.94
C ASP A 44 1.23 -31.17 11.83
N LEU A 45 2.38 -31.15 11.15
CA LEU A 45 3.04 -29.94 10.65
C LEU A 45 2.91 -29.92 9.13
N ILE A 46 2.18 -28.94 8.61
CA ILE A 46 1.96 -28.78 7.17
C ILE A 46 2.87 -27.68 6.65
N PHE A 47 3.69 -27.97 5.63
CA PHE A 47 4.60 -27.05 4.97
C PHE A 47 4.20 -26.86 3.52
N THR A 48 4.45 -25.67 2.96
CA THR A 48 4.32 -25.49 1.51
C THR A 48 5.45 -26.23 0.78
N TYR A 49 5.41 -26.26 -0.55
CA TYR A 49 6.49 -26.86 -1.34
C TYR A 49 7.83 -26.11 -1.17
N GLU A 50 7.83 -24.87 -0.68
CA GLU A 50 9.04 -24.08 -0.44
C GLU A 50 9.88 -24.64 0.71
N GLY A 51 11.16 -24.26 0.76
CA GLY A 51 12.00 -24.53 1.91
C GLY A 51 11.57 -23.68 3.11
N GLU A 52 11.15 -24.30 4.20
CA GLU A 52 10.47 -23.63 5.31
C GLU A 52 10.99 -24.13 6.68
N THR A 53 10.81 -23.30 7.71
CA THR A 53 11.16 -23.63 9.09
C THR A 53 9.95 -23.43 10.00
N LYS A 54 9.67 -24.41 10.86
CA LYS A 54 8.68 -24.31 11.95
C LYS A 54 9.30 -24.74 13.27
N THR A 55 8.75 -24.23 14.37
CA THR A 55 9.18 -24.60 15.72
C THR A 55 8.01 -25.12 16.52
N LEU A 56 8.22 -26.15 17.34
CA LEU A 56 7.24 -26.62 18.32
C LEU A 56 7.85 -26.59 19.71
N THR A 57 7.04 -26.19 20.69
CA THR A 57 7.40 -26.29 22.10
C THR A 57 6.89 -27.63 22.64
N VAL A 58 7.80 -28.43 23.19
CA VAL A 58 7.52 -29.72 23.81
C VAL A 58 7.25 -29.51 25.30
N THR A 59 6.18 -30.11 25.80
CA THR A 59 5.96 -30.22 27.25
C THR A 59 6.53 -31.57 27.69
N ALA A 60 7.60 -31.54 28.49
CA ALA A 60 8.30 -32.73 28.93
C ALA A 60 8.68 -32.62 30.42
N SER A 61 8.70 -33.74 31.14
CA SER A 61 9.20 -33.80 32.53
C SER A 61 10.69 -33.48 32.61
N GLU A 62 11.46 -33.81 31.56
CA GLU A 62 12.88 -33.49 31.41
C GLU A 62 13.21 -32.95 30.01
N LEU A 63 14.29 -32.19 29.90
CA LEU A 63 14.75 -31.59 28.63
C LEU A 63 15.81 -32.46 27.90
N THR A 64 15.82 -33.76 28.19
CA THR A 64 16.74 -34.77 27.63
C THR A 64 16.15 -35.53 26.44
N PHE A 65 14.95 -35.14 25.99
CA PHE A 65 14.25 -35.80 24.89
C PHE A 65 14.99 -35.61 23.55
N VAL A 66 14.83 -36.58 22.66
CA VAL A 66 15.44 -36.58 21.33
C VAL A 66 14.35 -36.59 20.27
N ALA A 67 14.49 -35.75 19.26
CA ALA A 67 13.62 -35.70 18.09
C ALA A 67 14.37 -36.21 16.85
N SER A 68 13.69 -37.02 16.03
CA SER A 68 14.26 -37.58 14.79
C SER A 68 13.14 -37.81 13.78
N VAL A 69 13.45 -37.71 12.49
CA VAL A 69 12.52 -38.08 11.40
C VAL A 69 12.65 -39.56 11.06
N THR A 70 11.81 -40.03 10.14
CA THR A 70 11.91 -41.41 9.66
C THR A 70 13.24 -41.59 8.93
N THR A 71 13.94 -42.70 9.20
CA THR A 71 15.26 -42.96 8.63
C THR A 71 15.21 -42.93 7.11
N GLY A 72 16.09 -42.12 6.50
CA GLY A 72 16.14 -41.84 5.07
C GLY A 72 15.56 -40.47 4.69
N ASP A 73 14.71 -39.88 5.53
CA ASP A 73 14.11 -38.57 5.27
C ASP A 73 14.95 -37.39 5.79
N GLU A 74 16.07 -37.65 6.48
CA GLU A 74 16.99 -36.61 6.96
C GLU A 74 17.63 -35.80 5.81
N SER A 75 17.51 -36.28 4.56
CA SER A 75 17.98 -35.56 3.39
C SER A 75 17.12 -34.35 3.01
N TRP A 76 15.90 -34.24 3.55
CA TRP A 76 14.97 -33.17 3.22
C TRP A 76 14.20 -32.61 4.42
N ALA A 77 14.08 -33.35 5.52
CA ALA A 77 13.46 -32.91 6.76
C ALA A 77 14.48 -32.95 7.91
N HIS A 78 14.95 -31.77 8.30
CA HIS A 78 15.99 -31.58 9.31
C HIS A 78 15.35 -31.20 10.65
N VAL A 79 15.75 -31.86 11.73
CA VAL A 79 15.22 -31.60 13.07
C VAL A 79 16.36 -31.29 14.02
N THR A 80 16.25 -30.16 14.73
CA THR A 80 17.16 -29.80 15.81
C THR A 80 16.39 -29.48 17.08
N THR A 81 16.96 -29.85 18.23
CA THR A 81 16.36 -29.60 19.54
C THR A 81 17.19 -28.61 20.33
N GLU A 82 16.55 -27.61 20.91
CA GLU A 82 17.14 -26.67 21.85
C GLU A 82 16.22 -26.50 23.06
N LYS A 83 16.65 -27.01 24.22
CA LYS A 83 15.85 -27.04 25.46
C LYS A 83 14.50 -27.73 25.23
N ASN A 84 13.39 -27.01 25.39
CA ASN A 84 12.04 -27.49 25.17
C ASN A 84 11.49 -27.16 23.78
N VAL A 85 12.32 -26.67 22.84
CA VAL A 85 11.88 -26.31 21.49
C VAL A 85 12.51 -27.23 20.47
N ILE A 86 11.69 -27.79 19.59
CA ILE A 86 12.12 -28.51 18.39
C ILE A 86 11.97 -27.58 17.19
N LYS A 87 13.04 -27.39 16.43
CA LYS A 87 13.04 -26.70 15.14
C LYS A 87 13.02 -27.75 14.03
N VAL A 88 12.04 -27.66 13.15
CA VAL A 88 11.88 -28.49 11.95
C VAL A 88 12.15 -27.60 10.74
N VAL A 89 13.11 -27.98 9.90
CA VAL A 89 13.43 -27.32 8.64
C VAL A 89 13.19 -28.31 7.51
N VAL A 90 12.35 -27.96 6.54
CA VAL A 90 12.18 -28.76 5.32
C VAL A 90 12.85 -28.07 4.15
N ASP A 91 13.53 -28.84 3.30
CA ASP A 91 14.07 -28.35 2.04
C ASP A 91 12.94 -28.14 1.01
N GLU A 92 13.19 -27.43 -0.09
CA GLU A 92 12.23 -27.28 -1.18
C GLU A 92 11.81 -28.68 -1.71
N ASN A 93 10.52 -28.90 -1.86
CA ASN A 93 10.02 -30.01 -2.65
C ASN A 93 9.99 -29.60 -4.11
N VAL A 94 10.90 -30.15 -4.91
CA VAL A 94 10.98 -29.89 -6.36
C VAL A 94 10.07 -30.80 -7.18
N ASN A 95 9.46 -31.81 -6.56
CA ASN A 95 8.60 -32.78 -7.23
C ASN A 95 7.15 -32.31 -7.20
N GLN A 96 6.41 -32.57 -8.27
CA GLN A 96 4.96 -32.30 -8.35
C GLN A 96 4.11 -33.35 -7.61
N GLU A 97 4.68 -33.95 -6.59
CA GLU A 97 4.02 -34.92 -5.71
C GLU A 97 4.23 -34.48 -4.26
N GLU A 98 3.18 -34.59 -3.46
CA GLU A 98 3.28 -34.36 -2.02
C GLU A 98 4.24 -35.37 -1.39
N ARG A 99 4.94 -34.94 -0.34
CA ARG A 99 5.79 -35.83 0.44
C ARG A 99 5.51 -35.67 1.92
N SER A 100 5.76 -36.71 2.70
CA SER A 100 5.59 -36.66 4.15
C SER A 100 6.55 -37.58 4.88
N THR A 101 6.87 -37.22 6.12
CA THR A 101 7.62 -38.06 7.06
C THR A 101 6.97 -38.01 8.44
N THR A 102 7.42 -38.88 9.34
CA THR A 102 7.01 -38.85 10.75
C THR A 102 8.20 -38.45 11.62
N MET A 103 8.07 -37.33 12.33
CA MET A 103 8.95 -36.98 13.41
C MET A 103 8.54 -37.75 14.67
N THR A 104 9.49 -38.43 15.31
CA THR A 104 9.31 -39.08 16.60
C THR A 104 10.12 -38.34 17.66
N VAL A 105 9.45 -37.92 18.73
CA VAL A 105 10.06 -37.35 19.94
C VAL A 105 10.05 -38.44 21.01
N LYS A 106 11.20 -38.73 21.61
CA LYS A 106 11.34 -39.76 22.65
C LYS A 106 11.92 -39.17 23.93
N LEU A 107 11.34 -39.54 25.06
CA LEU A 107 11.87 -39.32 26.39
C LEU A 107 11.72 -40.64 27.15
N ASN A 108 12.83 -41.29 27.52
CA ASN A 108 12.81 -42.64 28.09
C ASN A 108 12.00 -43.61 27.20
N GLU A 109 10.97 -44.26 27.75
CA GLU A 109 10.05 -45.13 27.01
C GLU A 109 8.87 -44.37 26.37
N ALA A 110 8.60 -43.13 26.81
CA ALA A 110 7.55 -42.30 26.26
C ALA A 110 7.91 -41.80 24.85
N ARG A 111 6.92 -41.79 23.97
CA ARG A 111 7.08 -41.27 22.60
C ARG A 111 5.86 -40.50 22.13
N CYS A 112 6.11 -39.39 21.47
CA CYS A 112 5.12 -38.65 20.71
C CYS A 112 5.53 -38.60 19.24
N ARG A 113 4.56 -38.41 18.35
CA ARG A 113 4.78 -38.36 16.91
C ARG A 113 4.06 -37.17 16.33
N VAL A 114 4.71 -36.55 15.35
CA VAL A 114 4.14 -35.48 14.53
C VAL A 114 4.41 -35.84 13.09
N ARG A 115 3.38 -35.78 12.25
CA ARG A 115 3.55 -35.96 10.82
C ARG A 115 3.97 -34.64 10.20
N ILE A 116 5.06 -34.67 9.45
CA ILE A 116 5.50 -33.55 8.64
C ILE A 116 4.97 -33.80 7.22
N LYS A 117 4.07 -32.95 6.74
CA LYS A 117 3.53 -32.98 5.37
C LYS A 117 4.08 -31.80 4.60
N GLN A 118 4.51 -32.02 3.36
CA GLN A 118 4.96 -30.96 2.47
C GLN A 118 4.22 -31.07 1.14
N GLU A 119 3.68 -29.94 0.68
CA GLU A 119 2.96 -29.85 -0.58
C GLU A 119 3.84 -30.19 -1.80
N ALA A 120 3.20 -30.60 -2.90
CA ALA A 120 3.82 -30.76 -4.20
C ALA A 120 4.31 -29.42 -4.76
N ALA A 121 5.44 -29.43 -5.47
CA ALA A 121 5.84 -28.31 -6.31
C ALA A 121 4.71 -27.99 -7.32
N PRO A 122 4.37 -26.71 -7.54
CA PRO A 122 3.48 -26.36 -8.62
C PRO A 122 4.15 -26.64 -9.98
N ALA A 123 3.35 -26.68 -11.04
CA ALA A 123 3.87 -26.70 -12.40
C ALA A 123 4.83 -25.51 -12.62
N PRO A 124 5.89 -25.63 -13.45
CA PRO A 124 6.88 -24.56 -13.63
C PRO A 124 6.26 -23.19 -13.94
N GLU A 125 5.23 -23.15 -14.77
CA GLU A 125 4.47 -21.95 -15.14
C GLU A 125 3.62 -21.35 -14.01
N ALA A 126 3.39 -22.13 -12.95
CA ALA A 126 2.65 -21.72 -11.76
C ALA A 126 3.58 -21.43 -10.56
N LYS A 127 4.90 -21.58 -10.73
CA LYS A 127 5.86 -21.16 -9.72
C LYS A 127 5.79 -19.64 -9.53
N PRO A 128 5.93 -19.14 -8.29
CA PRO A 128 6.07 -17.72 -8.04
C PRO A 128 7.24 -17.15 -8.84
N LYS A 129 7.00 -16.05 -9.53
CA LYS A 129 8.03 -15.35 -10.30
C LYS A 129 8.62 -14.22 -9.48
N THR A 130 9.90 -13.93 -9.67
CA THR A 130 10.60 -12.92 -8.88
C THR A 130 10.78 -11.62 -9.64
N PHE A 131 11.01 -10.53 -8.92
CA PHE A 131 11.29 -9.22 -9.49
C PHE A 131 12.13 -8.35 -8.57
N THR A 132 12.79 -7.37 -9.18
CA THR A 132 13.48 -6.31 -8.44
C THR A 132 12.51 -5.16 -8.20
N VAL A 133 12.43 -4.70 -6.95
CA VAL A 133 11.64 -3.51 -6.61
C VAL A 133 12.32 -2.27 -7.23
N PRO A 134 11.61 -1.46 -8.02
CA PRO A 134 12.19 -0.29 -8.66
C PRO A 134 12.55 0.79 -7.63
N THR A 135 13.57 1.57 -7.93
CA THR A 135 13.95 2.74 -7.14
C THR A 135 13.23 3.98 -7.63
N PHE A 136 12.55 4.70 -6.74
CA PHE A 136 11.87 5.96 -7.05
C PHE A 136 12.84 7.15 -6.94
N ASP A 137 13.88 7.15 -7.78
CA ASP A 137 14.94 8.16 -7.81
C ASP A 137 14.53 9.49 -8.49
N GLY A 138 13.34 9.52 -9.10
CA GLY A 138 12.76 10.68 -9.75
C GLY A 138 13.02 10.75 -11.26
N ASN A 139 13.87 9.90 -11.84
CA ASN A 139 14.20 9.92 -13.26
C ASN A 139 12.97 9.63 -14.13
N ASP A 140 12.18 8.63 -13.74
CA ASP A 140 10.97 8.25 -14.46
C ASP A 140 9.79 9.19 -14.19
N ARG A 141 9.89 10.12 -13.22
CA ARG A 141 8.87 11.13 -12.93
C ARG A 141 7.46 10.58 -12.78
N THR A 142 7.34 9.37 -12.21
CA THR A 142 6.07 8.73 -11.84
C THR A 142 6.28 7.95 -10.56
N PHE A 143 5.22 7.81 -9.76
CA PHE A 143 5.21 7.02 -8.53
C PHE A 143 4.42 5.73 -8.67
N VAL A 144 4.07 5.33 -9.89
CA VAL A 144 3.37 4.07 -10.17
C VAL A 144 4.11 3.32 -11.27
N TYR A 145 4.41 2.05 -11.01
CA TYR A 145 5.00 1.12 -11.96
C TYR A 145 4.08 -0.10 -12.12
N LYS A 146 4.02 -0.63 -13.33
CA LYS A 146 3.40 -1.92 -13.62
C LYS A 146 4.43 -3.02 -13.49
N LEU A 147 4.07 -4.11 -12.84
CA LEU A 147 4.83 -5.35 -12.80
C LEU A 147 4.28 -6.29 -13.88
N MET A 148 5.12 -6.68 -14.82
CA MET A 148 4.73 -7.30 -16.08
C MET A 148 5.32 -8.70 -16.24
N ASP A 149 4.46 -9.66 -16.56
CA ASP A 149 4.80 -10.98 -17.08
C ASP A 149 4.53 -10.99 -18.60
N GLY A 150 5.57 -10.73 -19.40
CA GLY A 150 5.40 -10.38 -20.81
C GLY A 150 4.49 -9.15 -20.97
N ASP A 151 3.35 -9.32 -21.66
CA ASP A 151 2.36 -8.26 -21.88
C ASP A 151 1.25 -8.20 -20.80
N VAL A 152 1.29 -9.10 -19.82
CA VAL A 152 0.26 -9.19 -18.77
C VAL A 152 0.74 -8.47 -17.51
N GLN A 153 -0.06 -7.52 -17.02
CA GLN A 153 0.20 -6.89 -15.73
C GLN A 153 -0.23 -7.83 -14.59
N VAL A 154 0.72 -8.24 -13.76
CA VAL A 154 0.50 -9.13 -12.61
C VAL A 154 0.59 -8.42 -11.26
N GLY A 155 1.17 -7.21 -11.24
CA GLY A 155 1.23 -6.37 -10.05
C GLY A 155 1.34 -4.88 -10.35
N GLU A 156 1.25 -4.08 -9.31
CA GLU A 156 1.44 -2.64 -9.35
C GLU A 156 2.31 -2.20 -8.17
N ILE A 157 3.29 -1.35 -8.42
CA ILE A 157 4.24 -0.86 -7.42
C ILE A 157 4.06 0.64 -7.29
N CYS A 158 3.66 1.09 -6.11
CA CYS A 158 3.33 2.47 -5.82
C CYS A 158 4.28 3.05 -4.77
N ARG A 159 4.83 4.23 -5.03
CA ARG A 159 5.32 5.12 -3.97
C ARG A 159 4.18 6.06 -3.59
N GLU A 160 3.63 5.86 -2.40
CA GLU A 160 2.38 6.52 -2.01
C GLU A 160 2.40 6.97 -0.56
N TYR A 161 1.50 7.86 -0.21
CA TYR A 161 1.33 8.34 1.16
C TYR A 161 0.33 7.47 1.92
N LEU A 162 0.78 6.83 3.00
CA LEU A 162 -0.04 6.05 3.92
C LEU A 162 -0.35 6.91 5.15
N SER A 163 -1.65 7.05 5.44
CA SER A 163 -2.17 7.99 6.44
C SER A 163 -3.23 7.32 7.32
N THR A 164 -2.84 6.97 8.54
CA THR A 164 -3.70 6.49 9.63
C THR A 164 -3.05 6.83 10.98
N THR A 165 -3.61 6.39 12.11
CA THR A 165 -3.02 6.63 13.44
C THR A 165 -1.67 5.93 13.63
N ASN A 166 -1.41 4.86 12.87
CA ASN A 166 -0.23 4.00 13.01
C ASN A 166 0.87 4.27 11.96
N ILE A 167 0.59 5.12 10.95
CA ILE A 167 1.56 5.51 9.92
C ILE A 167 1.16 6.86 9.31
N ASP A 168 2.14 7.75 9.17
CA ASP A 168 2.01 9.07 8.55
C ASP A 168 3.23 9.33 7.65
N ASN A 169 3.45 8.44 6.69
CA ASN A 169 4.68 8.37 5.90
C ASN A 169 4.38 8.04 4.44
N GLN A 170 5.31 8.40 3.55
CA GLN A 170 5.33 7.75 2.25
C GLN A 170 5.86 6.31 2.40
N ALA A 171 5.40 5.41 1.54
CA ALA A 171 5.84 4.04 1.48
C ALA A 171 5.93 3.55 0.03
N VAL A 172 6.77 2.56 -0.21
CA VAL A 172 6.75 1.75 -1.43
C VAL A 172 5.91 0.51 -1.15
N VAL A 173 4.82 0.35 -1.89
CA VAL A 173 3.84 -0.72 -1.70
C VAL A 173 3.65 -1.48 -3.00
N VAL A 174 3.59 -2.80 -2.92
CA VAL A 174 3.26 -3.67 -4.07
C VAL A 174 1.86 -4.23 -3.87
N TYR A 175 1.03 -4.13 -4.91
CA TYR A 175 -0.30 -4.72 -4.96
C TYR A 175 -0.35 -5.79 -6.04
N PRO A 176 -0.95 -6.97 -5.78
CA PRO A 176 -1.25 -7.91 -6.84
C PRO A 176 -2.33 -7.35 -7.77
N VAL A 177 -2.29 -7.72 -9.05
CA VAL A 177 -3.27 -7.29 -10.05
C VAL A 177 -4.11 -8.48 -10.50
N SER A 178 -5.42 -8.29 -10.53
CA SER A 178 -6.38 -9.24 -11.09
C SER A 178 -7.41 -8.50 -11.94
N GLY A 179 -7.73 -9.04 -13.11
CA GLY A 179 -8.70 -8.42 -14.03
C GLY A 179 -8.33 -6.99 -14.43
N ASN A 180 -7.04 -6.72 -14.64
CA ASN A 180 -6.46 -5.40 -14.98
C ASN A 180 -6.66 -4.32 -13.90
N LYS A 181 -6.87 -4.71 -12.63
CA LYS A 181 -6.99 -3.79 -11.50
C LYS A 181 -6.12 -4.25 -10.35
N ALA A 182 -5.42 -3.30 -9.71
CA ALA A 182 -4.72 -3.56 -8.46
C ALA A 182 -5.73 -3.91 -7.37
N ASP A 183 -5.45 -4.99 -6.65
CA ASP A 183 -6.19 -5.39 -5.46
C ASP A 183 -5.66 -4.61 -4.26
N LEU A 184 -6.30 -3.47 -4.01
CA LEU A 184 -5.90 -2.53 -2.94
C LEU A 184 -6.12 -3.10 -1.53
N THR A 185 -6.74 -4.27 -1.39
CA THR A 185 -6.92 -4.93 -0.09
C THR A 185 -5.67 -5.70 0.36
N ARG A 186 -4.73 -5.95 -0.57
CA ARG A 186 -3.54 -6.79 -0.34
C ARG A 186 -2.23 -6.09 -0.69
N GLY A 187 -2.02 -4.90 -0.13
CA GLY A 187 -0.75 -4.18 -0.27
C GLY A 187 0.36 -4.78 0.59
N PHE A 188 1.52 -5.05 -0.02
CA PHE A 188 2.75 -5.42 0.68
C PHE A 188 3.67 -4.20 0.81
N VAL A 189 3.95 -3.77 2.05
CA VAL A 189 4.72 -2.56 2.35
C VAL A 189 6.21 -2.89 2.33
N VAL A 190 6.87 -2.63 1.20
CA VAL A 190 8.29 -2.92 0.97
C VAL A 190 9.18 -2.02 1.79
N ALA A 191 8.91 -0.71 1.75
CA ALA A 191 9.73 0.31 2.38
C ALA A 191 8.83 1.40 2.95
N VAL A 192 9.13 1.83 4.17
CA VAL A 192 8.57 3.06 4.76
C VAL A 192 9.61 4.15 4.61
N LEU A 193 9.18 5.33 4.18
CA LEU A 193 10.03 6.44 3.83
C LEU A 193 9.80 7.61 4.78
N THR A 194 10.90 8.21 5.25
CA THR A 194 10.88 9.38 6.10
C THR A 194 11.26 10.60 5.27
N GLN A 195 10.41 11.61 5.30
CA GLN A 195 10.67 12.88 4.62
C GLN A 195 11.86 13.59 5.26
N VAL A 196 12.77 14.10 4.44
CA VAL A 196 13.91 14.89 4.91
C VAL A 196 13.45 16.33 5.15
N TYR A 197 13.86 16.87 6.30
CA TYR A 197 13.65 18.26 6.67
C TYR A 197 14.99 18.99 6.75
N GLU A 198 15.06 20.18 6.15
CA GLU A 198 16.23 21.06 6.17
C GLU A 198 15.79 22.41 6.74
N ASP A 199 16.49 22.90 7.77
CA ASP A 199 16.14 24.15 8.49
C ASP A 199 14.67 24.22 8.93
N GLY A 200 14.11 23.07 9.37
CA GLY A 200 12.72 22.95 9.81
C GLY A 200 11.68 22.94 8.67
N LYS A 201 12.11 22.86 7.41
CA LYS A 201 11.24 22.84 6.23
C LYS A 201 11.29 21.49 5.55
N ALA A 202 10.13 21.00 5.09
CA ALA A 202 10.05 19.77 4.33
C ALA A 202 10.78 19.91 2.98
N THR A 203 11.37 18.82 2.50
CA THR A 203 11.96 18.71 1.17
C THR A 203 11.22 17.66 0.34
N ASN A 204 11.48 17.59 -0.98
CA ASN A 204 11.00 16.47 -1.80
C ASN A 204 11.89 15.22 -1.70
N THR A 205 12.87 15.23 -0.79
CA THR A 205 13.78 14.11 -0.56
C THR A 205 13.25 13.22 0.55
N PHE A 206 13.34 11.91 0.34
CA PHE A 206 12.85 10.91 1.28
C PHE A 206 13.91 9.83 1.46
N ASN A 207 14.21 9.51 2.72
CA ASN A 207 15.12 8.44 3.08
C ASN A 207 14.31 7.19 3.46
N VAL A 208 14.89 6.03 3.24
CA VAL A 208 14.37 4.79 3.84
C VAL A 208 14.43 4.91 5.36
N SER A 209 13.34 4.59 6.06
CA SER A 209 13.31 4.59 7.52
C SER A 209 14.37 3.63 8.07
N ALA A 210 15.04 4.00 9.16
CA ALA A 210 15.99 3.10 9.85
C ALA A 210 15.28 2.18 10.87
N GLU A 211 13.99 2.38 11.10
CA GLU A 211 13.20 1.59 12.04
C GLU A 211 12.83 0.23 11.47
N ALA A 212 12.58 -0.74 12.36
CA ALA A 212 12.10 -2.06 11.97
C ALA A 212 10.62 -2.02 11.60
N VAL A 213 10.30 -1.44 10.44
CA VAL A 213 8.92 -1.20 9.97
C VAL A 213 8.67 -1.73 8.55
N HIS A 214 9.67 -2.33 7.90
CA HIS A 214 9.59 -2.80 6.52
C HIS A 214 9.12 -4.26 6.41
N GLY A 215 8.49 -4.60 5.28
CA GLY A 215 7.93 -5.93 5.03
C GLY A 215 6.60 -6.17 5.75
N GLY A 216 5.78 -5.11 5.86
CA GLY A 216 4.45 -5.16 6.47
C GLY A 216 3.34 -5.24 5.43
N ASN A 217 2.11 -4.93 5.84
CA ASN A 217 0.94 -4.97 4.97
C ASN A 217 0.04 -3.75 5.15
N VAL A 218 -0.68 -3.40 4.08
CA VAL A 218 -1.70 -2.36 4.09
C VAL A 218 -2.89 -2.78 3.23
N GLY A 219 -4.10 -2.58 3.74
CA GLY A 219 -5.34 -2.79 3.01
C GLY A 219 -6.15 -1.50 2.92
N PHE A 220 -6.88 -1.31 1.81
CA PHE A 220 -7.75 -0.17 1.59
C PHE A 220 -9.20 -0.59 1.32
N ASP A 221 -10.12 0.22 1.83
CA ASP A 221 -11.53 0.21 1.41
C ASP A 221 -11.73 1.27 0.34
N LYS A 222 -12.02 0.80 -0.88
CA LYS A 222 -12.26 1.64 -2.04
C LYS A 222 -13.45 2.59 -1.86
N SER A 223 -14.50 2.14 -1.17
CA SER A 223 -15.74 2.90 -1.01
C SER A 223 -15.58 4.11 -0.08
N THR A 224 -14.76 3.97 0.95
CA THR A 224 -14.53 5.02 1.95
C THR A 224 -13.21 5.79 1.76
N ASN A 225 -12.40 5.39 0.76
CA ASN A 225 -11.06 5.92 0.52
C ASN A 225 -10.25 5.97 1.84
N ALA A 226 -10.09 4.79 2.44
CA ALA A 226 -9.50 4.64 3.77
C ALA A 226 -8.58 3.42 3.81
N ILE A 227 -7.53 3.51 4.62
CA ILE A 227 -6.80 2.31 5.06
C ILE A 227 -7.73 1.56 6.02
N THR A 228 -8.01 0.29 5.74
CA THR A 228 -8.78 -0.61 6.61
C THR A 228 -7.91 -1.24 7.68
N ASP A 229 -6.68 -1.57 7.31
CA ASP A 229 -5.70 -2.18 8.21
C ASP A 229 -4.29 -1.82 7.76
N TYR A 230 -3.41 -1.63 8.74
CA TYR A 230 -1.98 -1.42 8.52
C TYR A 230 -1.21 -2.17 9.60
N ILE A 231 -0.34 -3.07 9.15
CA ILE A 231 0.55 -3.86 9.99
C ILE A 231 1.97 -3.46 9.63
N ALA A 232 2.68 -2.82 10.56
CA ALA A 232 4.09 -2.53 10.38
C ALA A 232 4.89 -3.83 10.25
N GLY A 233 5.87 -3.83 9.35
CA GLY A 233 6.77 -4.98 9.23
C GLY A 233 7.79 -5.03 10.36
N ALA A 234 8.65 -6.05 10.36
CA ALA A 234 9.65 -6.28 11.41
C ALA A 234 11.10 -6.13 10.92
N LYS A 235 11.31 -5.70 9.66
CA LYS A 235 12.65 -5.57 9.06
C LYS A 235 13.13 -4.12 9.11
N ALA A 236 14.40 -3.95 9.48
CA ALA A 236 15.07 -2.65 9.50
C ALA A 236 15.62 -2.22 8.13
N ALA A 237 15.71 -3.14 7.16
CA ALA A 237 16.09 -2.85 5.79
C ALA A 237 14.98 -3.32 4.83
N PRO A 238 14.66 -2.55 3.77
CA PRO A 238 13.65 -2.93 2.80
C PRO A 238 14.15 -4.07 1.91
N ALA A 239 13.21 -4.89 1.44
CA ALA A 239 13.51 -5.96 0.50
C ALA A 239 13.88 -5.40 -0.87
N LYS A 240 14.93 -5.95 -1.48
CA LYS A 240 15.33 -5.64 -2.86
C LYS A 240 14.59 -6.50 -3.87
N PHE A 241 14.38 -7.77 -3.54
CA PHE A 241 13.74 -8.76 -4.39
C PHE A 241 12.48 -9.30 -3.72
N LEU A 242 11.45 -9.49 -4.51
CA LEU A 242 10.19 -10.08 -4.09
C LEU A 242 9.78 -11.17 -5.08
N SER A 243 8.94 -12.10 -4.64
CA SER A 243 8.19 -13.00 -5.51
C SER A 243 6.70 -12.69 -5.47
N ILE A 244 6.00 -13.04 -6.54
CA ILE A 244 4.54 -13.04 -6.61
C ILE A 244 4.06 -14.34 -7.27
N ASN A 245 3.08 -15.01 -6.66
CA ASN A 245 2.48 -16.23 -7.21
C ASN A 245 1.19 -15.92 -8.01
N ASN A 246 0.59 -16.95 -8.62
CA ASN A 246 -0.64 -16.80 -9.41
C ASN A 246 -1.87 -16.37 -8.58
N SER A 247 -1.85 -16.56 -7.27
CA SER A 247 -2.86 -16.06 -6.33
C SER A 247 -2.62 -14.60 -5.94
N GLY A 248 -1.48 -14.02 -6.33
CA GLY A 248 -1.05 -12.67 -5.96
C GLY A 248 -0.43 -12.57 -4.57
N ASP A 249 -0.01 -13.67 -3.96
CA ASP A 249 0.71 -13.64 -2.69
C ASP A 249 2.14 -13.17 -2.95
N ILE A 250 2.57 -12.17 -2.18
CA ILE A 250 3.87 -11.53 -2.32
C ILE A 250 4.76 -11.95 -1.15
N LYS A 251 6.00 -12.36 -1.45
CA LYS A 251 6.99 -12.75 -0.43
C LYS A 251 8.34 -12.06 -0.68
N ILE A 252 9.11 -11.86 0.39
CA ILE A 252 10.50 -11.44 0.30
C ILE A 252 11.35 -12.65 -0.11
N VAL A 253 12.26 -12.46 -1.06
CA VAL A 253 13.22 -13.49 -1.49
C VAL A 253 14.65 -12.94 -1.46
N GLU A 254 15.63 -13.82 -1.29
CA GLU A 254 17.05 -13.43 -1.19
C GLU A 254 17.71 -13.20 -2.56
N ALA A 255 17.17 -13.81 -3.61
CA ALA A 255 17.69 -13.73 -4.97
C ALA A 255 16.56 -13.83 -6.01
N LEU A 256 16.88 -13.41 -7.24
CA LEU A 256 16.01 -13.63 -8.39
C LEU A 256 16.08 -15.09 -8.87
N THR A 257 14.97 -15.56 -9.42
CA THR A 257 14.84 -16.81 -10.19
C THR A 257 15.23 -16.59 -11.65
N ASP A 258 15.29 -17.66 -12.45
CA ASP A 258 15.55 -17.56 -13.89
C ASP A 258 14.39 -16.87 -14.64
N ASP A 259 13.15 -17.05 -14.17
CA ASP A 259 11.96 -16.36 -14.69
C ASP A 259 11.71 -15.08 -13.86
N VAL A 260 11.97 -13.92 -14.46
CA VAL A 260 11.97 -12.61 -13.80
C VAL A 260 10.93 -11.70 -14.44
N LEU A 261 10.05 -11.15 -13.62
CA LEU A 261 9.08 -10.15 -14.06
C LEU A 261 9.77 -8.80 -14.27
N THR A 262 9.24 -8.02 -15.21
CA THR A 262 9.78 -6.70 -15.54
C THR A 262 8.94 -5.59 -14.92
N THR A 263 9.56 -4.48 -14.56
CA THR A 263 8.87 -3.30 -14.08
C THR A 263 8.87 -2.22 -15.15
N THR A 264 7.73 -1.57 -15.36
CA THR A 264 7.57 -0.52 -16.37
C THR A 264 6.90 0.70 -15.75
N PRO A 265 7.44 1.93 -15.91
CA PRO A 265 6.82 3.12 -15.35
C PRO A 265 5.46 3.40 -16.01
N ASP A 266 4.45 3.75 -15.21
CA ASP A 266 3.11 4.09 -15.73
C ASP A 266 2.91 5.60 -15.87
N TYR A 267 2.22 6.00 -16.94
CA TYR A 267 2.01 7.40 -17.30
C TYR A 267 0.61 7.64 -17.84
N ALA A 268 0.06 8.81 -17.51
CA ALA A 268 -1.06 9.38 -18.25
C ALA A 268 -0.55 10.01 -19.56
N ARG A 269 -1.28 9.82 -20.67
CA ARG A 269 -0.93 10.35 -22.00
C ARG A 269 -2.10 11.15 -22.59
N ASP A 270 -1.87 12.40 -22.94
CA ASP A 270 -2.90 13.26 -23.56
C ASP A 270 -2.86 13.21 -25.10
N ALA A 271 -3.84 13.88 -25.74
CA ALA A 271 -3.97 13.94 -27.19
C ALA A 271 -2.86 14.72 -27.91
N SER A 272 -2.04 15.47 -27.18
CA SER A 272 -0.85 16.17 -27.70
C SER A 272 0.43 15.32 -27.57
N GLY A 273 0.34 14.12 -26.98
CA GLY A 273 1.47 13.22 -26.77
C GLY A 273 2.30 13.54 -25.53
N ASN A 274 1.83 14.45 -24.66
CA ASN A 274 2.50 14.71 -23.39
C ASN A 274 2.36 13.50 -22.45
N LYS A 275 3.38 13.27 -21.63
CA LYS A 275 3.41 12.22 -20.61
C LYS A 275 3.39 12.86 -19.24
N TYR A 276 2.58 12.32 -18.34
CA TYR A 276 2.46 12.79 -16.96
C TYR A 276 2.62 11.62 -16.00
N GLY A 277 3.46 11.82 -14.97
CA GLY A 277 3.57 10.89 -13.86
C GLY A 277 2.26 10.69 -13.13
N ILE A 278 2.13 9.54 -12.48
CA ILE A 278 0.95 9.17 -11.70
C ILE A 278 1.37 9.01 -10.23
N VAL A 279 0.53 9.43 -9.30
CA VAL A 279 0.66 9.15 -7.87
C VAL A 279 -0.63 8.56 -7.34
N LYS A 280 -0.52 7.50 -6.53
CA LYS A 280 -1.66 6.96 -5.78
C LYS A 280 -1.78 7.72 -4.45
N ILE A 281 -2.98 8.24 -4.17
CA ILE A 281 -3.31 8.90 -2.91
C ILE A 281 -4.59 8.25 -2.38
N GLY A 282 -4.45 7.44 -1.33
CA GLY A 282 -5.54 6.59 -0.87
C GLY A 282 -5.92 5.57 -1.94
N THR A 283 -7.15 5.62 -2.44
CA THR A 283 -7.66 4.71 -3.48
C THR A 283 -7.77 5.39 -4.85
N GLN A 284 -7.29 6.62 -4.98
CA GLN A 284 -7.35 7.43 -6.19
C GLN A 284 -5.96 7.57 -6.83
N TYR A 285 -5.92 7.62 -8.17
CA TYR A 285 -4.71 7.86 -8.95
C TYR A 285 -4.76 9.24 -9.57
N TRP A 286 -3.82 10.10 -9.20
CA TRP A 286 -3.74 11.49 -9.62
C TRP A 286 -2.55 11.73 -10.53
N MET A 287 -2.67 12.65 -11.48
CA MET A 287 -1.50 13.17 -12.19
C MET A 287 -0.55 13.90 -11.21
N GLN A 288 0.76 13.76 -11.39
CA GLN A 288 1.77 14.48 -10.60
C GLN A 288 2.05 15.90 -11.11
N HIS A 289 1.65 16.20 -12.34
CA HIS A 289 1.85 17.50 -12.98
C HIS A 289 0.57 18.00 -13.65
N ASN A 290 0.49 19.31 -13.90
CA ASN A 290 -0.68 19.92 -14.55
C ASN A 290 -0.75 19.58 -16.03
N LEU A 291 -1.96 19.49 -16.55
CA LEU A 291 -2.23 19.26 -17.96
C LEU A 291 -1.66 20.41 -18.83
N LYS A 292 -0.93 20.05 -19.89
CA LYS A 292 -0.38 20.97 -20.91
C LYS A 292 -0.76 20.56 -22.33
N THR A 293 -1.95 19.98 -22.47
CA THR A 293 -2.44 19.59 -23.79
C THR A 293 -2.80 20.82 -24.62
N THR A 294 -2.54 20.72 -25.92
CA THR A 294 -2.89 21.71 -26.94
C THR A 294 -3.97 21.18 -27.87
N LYS A 295 -4.49 19.98 -27.59
CA LYS A 295 -5.47 19.26 -28.39
C LYS A 295 -6.59 18.71 -27.54
N LEU A 296 -7.80 18.73 -28.08
CA LEU A 296 -8.92 17.96 -27.55
C LEU A 296 -8.68 16.46 -27.78
N THR A 297 -9.41 15.62 -27.06
CA THR A 297 -9.37 14.15 -27.20
C THR A 297 -9.73 13.67 -28.62
N ASN A 298 -10.50 14.47 -29.38
CA ASN A 298 -10.79 14.22 -30.79
C ASN A 298 -9.67 14.64 -31.77
N GLY A 299 -8.55 15.16 -31.27
CA GLY A 299 -7.38 15.59 -32.05
C GLY A 299 -7.42 17.04 -32.56
N SER A 300 -8.54 17.76 -32.37
CA SER A 300 -8.66 19.18 -32.76
C SER A 300 -7.81 20.08 -31.85
N ASN A 301 -7.25 21.16 -32.40
CA ASN A 301 -6.45 22.10 -31.61
C ASN A 301 -7.34 22.92 -30.65
N ILE A 302 -6.80 23.21 -29.47
CA ILE A 302 -7.37 24.18 -28.53
C ILE A 302 -6.78 25.56 -28.87
N ALA A 303 -7.60 26.61 -28.87
CA ALA A 303 -7.14 27.94 -29.21
C ALA A 303 -6.22 28.52 -28.11
N THR A 304 -5.29 29.39 -28.50
CA THR A 304 -4.43 30.13 -27.56
C THR A 304 -4.25 31.57 -28.02
N GLY A 305 -3.88 32.47 -27.12
CA GLY A 305 -3.81 33.90 -27.39
C GLY A 305 -5.18 34.55 -27.64
N VAL A 306 -6.26 33.87 -27.25
CA VAL A 306 -7.63 34.41 -27.34
C VAL A 306 -7.84 35.40 -26.20
N THR A 307 -8.31 36.60 -26.52
CA THR A 307 -8.53 37.67 -25.53
C THR A 307 -9.91 38.30 -25.63
N GLY A 308 -10.34 38.96 -24.56
CA GLY A 308 -11.63 39.66 -24.50
C GLY A 308 -12.82 38.71 -24.58
N ASP A 309 -13.94 39.18 -25.13
CA ASP A 309 -15.20 38.42 -25.19
C ASP A 309 -15.09 37.08 -25.93
N ALA A 310 -14.14 36.95 -26.86
CA ALA A 310 -13.92 35.72 -27.62
C ALA A 310 -13.48 34.54 -26.74
N TRP A 311 -12.84 34.81 -25.60
CA TRP A 311 -12.41 33.79 -24.65
C TRP A 311 -13.58 33.00 -24.08
N MET A 312 -14.72 33.66 -23.85
CA MET A 312 -15.90 33.01 -23.25
C MET A 312 -16.66 32.10 -24.21
N GLY A 313 -16.41 32.19 -25.52
CA GLY A 313 -17.10 31.41 -26.55
C GLY A 313 -16.23 30.38 -27.27
N THR A 314 -14.93 30.32 -26.95
CA THR A 314 -13.94 29.52 -27.68
C THR A 314 -13.28 28.55 -26.72
N ALA A 315 -13.14 27.27 -27.09
CA ALA A 315 -12.27 26.35 -26.35
C ALA A 315 -10.83 26.89 -26.38
N ALA A 316 -10.34 27.39 -25.24
CA ALA A 316 -9.09 28.14 -25.19
C ALA A 316 -8.25 27.81 -23.95
N TYR A 317 -6.94 28.00 -24.10
CA TYR A 317 -5.97 27.98 -23.00
C TYR A 317 -5.02 29.17 -23.05
N CYS A 318 -4.46 29.53 -21.90
CA CYS A 318 -3.40 30.52 -21.78
C CYS A 318 -2.26 30.02 -20.86
N GLU A 319 -1.13 30.72 -20.94
CA GLU A 319 0.03 30.45 -20.09
C GLU A 319 -0.29 30.71 -18.62
N THR A 320 0.42 30.02 -17.73
CA THR A 320 0.33 30.24 -16.28
C THR A 320 1.22 31.41 -15.85
N SER A 321 1.20 31.76 -14.55
CA SER A 321 2.17 32.68 -13.98
C SER A 321 3.60 32.10 -13.81
N LEU A 322 3.83 30.88 -14.29
CA LEU A 322 5.10 30.13 -14.21
C LEU A 322 5.41 29.42 -15.55
N PRO A 323 5.45 30.14 -16.69
CA PRO A 323 5.59 29.52 -18.01
C PRO A 323 6.91 28.77 -18.21
N GLU A 324 7.96 29.11 -17.46
CA GLU A 324 9.26 28.42 -17.47
C GLU A 324 9.24 27.05 -16.77
N ASN A 325 8.22 26.79 -15.94
CA ASN A 325 8.09 25.52 -15.22
C ASN A 325 7.28 24.53 -16.06
N GLU A 326 7.96 23.51 -16.57
CA GLU A 326 7.36 22.46 -17.41
C GLU A 326 6.23 21.64 -16.74
N ASN A 327 6.10 21.73 -15.41
CA ASN A 327 5.05 21.09 -14.60
C ASN A 327 3.86 22.00 -14.29
N ALA A 328 3.98 23.30 -14.56
CA ALA A 328 2.94 24.29 -14.28
C ALA A 328 1.71 24.12 -15.18
N GLY A 329 1.91 23.59 -16.39
CA GLY A 329 0.83 23.34 -17.35
C GLY A 329 0.25 24.61 -17.94
N TYR A 330 -1.01 24.53 -18.38
CA TYR A 330 -1.78 25.68 -18.89
C TYR A 330 -3.02 25.95 -18.04
N LEU A 331 -3.59 27.13 -18.24
CA LEU A 331 -4.89 27.52 -17.72
C LEU A 331 -5.94 27.39 -18.82
N TYR A 332 -6.95 26.55 -18.60
CA TYR A 332 -8.01 26.27 -19.56
C TYR A 332 -9.32 26.91 -19.10
N ASN A 333 -10.14 27.36 -20.05
CA ASN A 333 -11.52 27.70 -19.74
C ASN A 333 -12.42 26.45 -19.67
N ALA A 334 -13.64 26.63 -19.16
CA ALA A 334 -14.58 25.53 -19.00
C ALA A 334 -14.98 24.89 -20.34
N ILE A 335 -15.04 25.67 -21.43
CA ILE A 335 -15.38 25.17 -22.77
C ILE A 335 -14.32 24.20 -23.27
N ALA A 336 -13.03 24.53 -23.13
CA ALA A 336 -11.95 23.63 -23.48
C ALA A 336 -12.05 22.31 -22.70
N CYS A 337 -12.47 22.37 -21.44
CA CYS A 337 -12.66 21.19 -20.60
C CYS A 337 -13.89 20.34 -20.96
N GLY A 338 -14.77 20.86 -21.84
CA GLY A 338 -15.96 20.15 -22.30
C GLY A 338 -17.26 20.54 -21.61
N TYR A 339 -17.31 21.72 -20.99
CA TYR A 339 -18.57 22.30 -20.52
C TYR A 339 -19.39 22.84 -21.70
N SER A 340 -20.63 22.37 -21.84
CA SER A 340 -21.58 22.87 -22.84
C SER A 340 -23.01 22.66 -22.36
N ASN A 341 -23.87 23.66 -22.56
CA ASN A 341 -25.32 23.59 -22.23
C ASN A 341 -25.62 23.10 -20.80
N GLY A 342 -24.81 23.54 -19.82
CA GLY A 342 -25.00 23.16 -18.40
C GLY A 342 -24.52 21.76 -18.05
N ALA A 343 -23.86 21.04 -18.96
CA ALA A 343 -23.34 19.71 -18.74
C ALA A 343 -21.82 19.64 -18.97
N PHE A 344 -21.19 18.65 -18.35
CA PHE A 344 -19.77 18.31 -18.54
C PHE A 344 -19.65 17.03 -19.36
N VAL A 345 -18.84 17.06 -20.41
CA VAL A 345 -18.39 15.89 -21.15
C VAL A 345 -16.90 16.05 -21.41
N ASP A 346 -16.07 15.22 -20.78
CA ASP A 346 -14.62 15.41 -20.81
C ASP A 346 -14.07 15.48 -22.25
N ALA A 347 -13.34 16.55 -22.54
CA ALA A 347 -12.82 16.85 -23.87
C ALA A 347 -11.29 16.91 -23.94
N ILE A 348 -10.56 16.84 -22.82
CA ILE A 348 -9.10 17.11 -22.79
C ILE A 348 -8.28 16.15 -21.93
N SER A 349 -8.91 15.33 -21.09
CA SER A 349 -8.18 14.45 -20.18
C SER A 349 -7.37 13.39 -20.92
N PRO A 350 -6.23 12.96 -20.35
CA PRO A 350 -5.51 11.78 -20.80
C PRO A 350 -6.38 10.52 -20.85
N GLU A 351 -6.01 9.55 -21.69
CA GLU A 351 -6.74 8.28 -21.79
C GLU A 351 -6.82 7.56 -20.43
N GLY A 352 -8.03 7.17 -20.04
CA GLY A 352 -8.29 6.50 -18.75
C GLY A 352 -8.33 7.44 -17.54
N PHE A 353 -8.15 8.74 -17.73
CA PHE A 353 -8.28 9.79 -16.70
C PHE A 353 -9.46 10.71 -17.02
N THR A 354 -9.94 11.44 -16.02
CA THR A 354 -10.99 12.45 -16.16
C THR A 354 -10.67 13.67 -15.31
N ILE A 355 -11.28 14.81 -15.63
CA ILE A 355 -11.29 15.97 -14.73
C ILE A 355 -12.10 15.59 -13.46
N PRO A 356 -11.53 15.81 -12.25
CA PRO A 356 -12.12 15.37 -10.99
C PRO A 356 -13.43 16.09 -10.68
N SER A 357 -14.42 15.40 -10.16
CA SER A 357 -15.65 15.97 -9.59
C SER A 357 -15.41 16.47 -8.17
N ASN A 358 -16.40 17.17 -7.62
CA ASN A 358 -16.40 17.62 -6.22
C ASN A 358 -16.31 16.45 -5.24
N ASP A 359 -16.94 15.32 -5.56
CA ASP A 359 -16.88 14.11 -4.72
C ASP A 359 -15.47 13.52 -4.69
N GLN A 360 -14.77 13.55 -5.83
CA GLN A 360 -13.40 13.07 -5.93
C GLN A 360 -12.42 13.98 -5.17
N TRP A 361 -12.58 15.31 -5.27
CA TRP A 361 -11.85 16.26 -4.43
C TRP A 361 -12.15 16.08 -2.93
N SER A 362 -13.41 15.90 -2.57
CA SER A 362 -13.82 15.71 -1.17
C SER A 362 -13.25 14.41 -0.60
N SER A 363 -13.23 13.34 -1.41
CA SER A 363 -12.61 12.06 -1.04
C SER A 363 -11.09 12.20 -0.82
N LEU A 364 -10.39 12.95 -1.68
CA LEU A 364 -8.96 13.26 -1.49
C LEU A 364 -8.71 14.01 -0.18
N ILE A 365 -9.46 15.08 0.08
CA ILE A 365 -9.34 15.89 1.30
C ILE A 365 -9.61 15.03 2.54
N HIS A 366 -10.68 14.21 2.49
CA HIS A 366 -11.03 13.33 3.59
C HIS A 366 -9.90 12.35 3.91
N TYR A 367 -9.27 11.72 2.91
CA TYR A 367 -8.12 10.83 3.14
C TYR A 367 -6.95 11.57 3.80
N LEU A 368 -6.59 12.76 3.30
CA LEU A 368 -5.44 13.53 3.78
C LEU A 368 -5.63 14.13 5.18
N SER A 369 -6.88 14.25 5.65
CA SER A 369 -7.22 14.76 6.98
C SER A 369 -7.12 13.71 8.11
N LYS A 370 -6.77 12.45 7.82
CA LYS A 370 -6.79 11.32 8.78
C LYS A 370 -5.60 11.24 9.75
N THR A 371 -4.78 12.29 9.88
CA THR A 371 -3.63 12.31 10.82
C THR A 371 -3.74 13.44 11.84
N ASN A 372 -2.86 13.44 12.84
CA ASN A 372 -2.84 14.44 13.92
C ASN A 372 -2.55 15.88 13.42
N THR A 373 -2.03 16.03 12.20
CA THR A 373 -1.78 17.31 11.53
C THR A 373 -2.79 17.51 10.39
N VAL A 374 -3.79 18.35 10.63
CA VAL A 374 -4.98 18.53 9.76
C VAL A 374 -4.68 19.38 8.50
N ASP A 375 -3.44 19.79 8.26
CA ASP A 375 -3.11 20.67 7.14
C ASP A 375 -3.04 19.91 5.79
N VAL A 376 -4.21 19.63 5.22
CA VAL A 376 -4.39 19.01 3.91
C VAL A 376 -3.72 19.83 2.80
N GLY A 377 -3.83 21.16 2.86
CA GLY A 377 -3.28 22.05 1.84
C GLY A 377 -1.77 21.90 1.70
N SER A 378 -1.05 21.88 2.82
CA SER A 378 0.41 21.70 2.80
C SER A 378 0.83 20.33 2.27
N LYS A 379 0.06 19.26 2.54
CA LYS A 379 0.33 17.91 1.99
C LYS A 379 0.27 17.83 0.47
N LEU A 380 -0.45 18.76 -0.19
CA LEU A 380 -0.64 18.81 -1.65
C LEU A 380 0.36 19.73 -2.38
N LYS A 381 0.89 20.75 -1.69
CA LYS A 381 1.74 21.80 -2.26
C LYS A 381 3.20 21.37 -2.31
N VAL A 382 3.90 21.71 -3.41
CA VAL A 382 5.36 21.51 -3.47
C VAL A 382 6.08 22.23 -2.32
N PRO A 383 7.18 21.67 -1.79
CA PRO A 383 7.93 22.32 -0.72
C PRO A 383 8.69 23.55 -1.20
N GLY A 384 9.11 24.37 -0.25
CA GLY A 384 9.82 25.63 -0.51
C GLY A 384 8.89 26.79 -0.90
N PHE A 385 9.50 27.91 -1.29
CA PHE A 385 8.82 29.19 -1.53
C PHE A 385 9.06 29.74 -2.94
N ASP A 386 9.80 29.05 -3.80
CA ASP A 386 10.08 29.51 -5.17
C ASP A 386 8.78 29.65 -5.99
N TYR A 387 7.78 28.84 -5.65
CA TYR A 387 6.50 28.71 -6.34
C TYR A 387 5.30 29.16 -5.51
N TRP A 388 5.55 29.67 -4.30
CA TRP A 388 4.51 30.13 -3.37
C TRP A 388 4.96 31.42 -2.69
N ASN A 389 4.17 32.48 -2.83
CA ASN A 389 4.40 33.73 -2.11
C ASN A 389 4.34 33.47 -0.59
N ILE A 390 5.16 34.19 0.16
CA ILE A 390 5.19 34.07 1.62
C ILE A 390 4.23 35.10 2.20
N TRP A 391 3.10 34.63 2.72
CA TRP A 391 2.16 35.46 3.47
C TRP A 391 2.02 34.89 4.88
N TYR A 392 2.17 35.73 5.91
CA TYR A 392 2.04 35.33 7.33
C TYR A 392 3.06 34.24 7.75
N ASP A 393 2.78 33.49 8.83
CA ASP A 393 3.59 32.38 9.36
C ASP A 393 3.49 31.10 8.50
N TYR A 394 3.42 31.23 7.16
CA TYR A 394 3.30 30.09 6.25
C TYR A 394 4.59 29.26 6.25
N LYS A 395 4.52 28.02 6.75
CA LYS A 395 5.67 27.11 6.86
C LYS A 395 6.05 26.36 5.58
N GLY A 396 5.35 26.63 4.47
CA GLY A 396 5.61 26.00 3.18
C GLY A 396 4.78 24.73 2.94
N GLY A 397 4.79 24.22 1.71
CA GLY A 397 4.22 22.91 1.39
C GLY A 397 5.09 21.77 1.90
N THR A 398 4.50 20.60 2.12
CA THR A 398 5.25 19.36 2.39
C THR A 398 5.24 18.42 1.20
N ASN A 399 4.22 18.48 0.35
CA ASN A 399 4.03 17.55 -0.76
C ASN A 399 4.11 16.07 -0.36
N ILE A 400 3.83 15.74 0.92
CA ILE A 400 3.96 14.36 1.41
C ILE A 400 3.00 13.41 0.69
N SER A 401 1.89 13.93 0.12
CA SER A 401 0.98 13.15 -0.72
C SER A 401 1.55 12.80 -2.12
N GLY A 402 2.58 13.52 -2.57
CA GLY A 402 3.12 13.42 -3.93
C GLY A 402 2.30 14.14 -5.02
N PHE A 403 1.26 14.89 -4.66
CA PHE A 403 0.37 15.57 -5.60
C PHE A 403 1.06 16.66 -6.45
N GLY A 404 1.97 17.44 -5.86
CA GLY A 404 2.81 18.40 -6.60
C GLY A 404 2.07 19.64 -7.11
N ALA A 405 1.36 20.36 -6.25
CA ALA A 405 0.71 21.62 -6.62
C ALA A 405 1.67 22.82 -6.55
N TYR A 406 1.60 23.69 -7.56
CA TYR A 406 2.35 24.94 -7.69
C TYR A 406 1.39 26.13 -7.69
N GLY A 407 1.81 27.30 -7.18
CA GLY A 407 1.04 28.54 -7.28
C GLY A 407 1.07 29.13 -8.70
N ILE A 408 0.32 28.53 -9.62
CA ILE A 408 0.30 28.89 -11.05
C ILE A 408 -0.64 30.05 -11.40
N GLY A 409 -1.35 30.60 -10.42
CA GLY A 409 -2.37 31.63 -10.60
C GLY A 409 -3.67 31.10 -11.20
N TYR A 410 -4.41 32.02 -11.84
CA TYR A 410 -5.63 31.77 -12.59
C TYR A 410 -5.80 32.84 -13.67
N GLY A 411 -6.64 32.55 -14.66
CA GLY A 411 -6.95 33.44 -15.79
C GLY A 411 -8.26 34.17 -15.55
N ASN A 412 -8.30 35.44 -15.96
CA ASN A 412 -9.48 36.29 -15.99
C ASN A 412 -10.46 35.87 -17.09
N GLY A 413 -11.65 36.48 -17.06
CA GLY A 413 -12.73 36.24 -18.03
C GLY A 413 -12.40 36.60 -19.49
N ASP A 414 -11.26 37.23 -19.71
CA ASP A 414 -10.76 37.73 -20.99
C ASP A 414 -9.50 36.99 -21.45
N GLY A 415 -9.12 35.88 -20.81
CA GLY A 415 -7.93 35.10 -21.12
C GLY A 415 -6.61 35.67 -20.60
N SER A 416 -6.61 36.85 -19.96
CA SER A 416 -5.42 37.42 -19.30
C SER A 416 -5.13 36.74 -17.97
N LEU A 417 -3.88 36.76 -17.52
CA LEU A 417 -3.49 36.28 -16.19
C LEU A 417 -3.97 37.25 -15.09
N ALA A 418 -4.53 36.70 -14.01
CA ALA A 418 -4.89 37.46 -12.83
C ALA A 418 -3.62 37.80 -12.01
N PRO A 419 -3.22 39.09 -11.90
CA PRO A 419 -1.95 39.45 -11.28
C PRO A 419 -1.87 39.08 -9.79
N ASP A 420 -2.99 39.18 -9.07
CA ASP A 420 -3.15 38.84 -7.66
C ASP A 420 -3.00 37.32 -7.38
N GLY A 421 -3.25 36.48 -8.39
CA GLY A 421 -3.12 35.03 -8.30
C GLY A 421 -1.68 34.51 -8.34
N THR A 422 -0.74 35.29 -8.90
CA THR A 422 0.62 34.85 -9.22
C THR A 422 1.37 34.35 -7.99
N LYS A 423 1.75 33.06 -7.98
CA LYS A 423 2.39 32.38 -6.83
C LYS A 423 1.57 32.42 -5.53
N ALA A 424 0.36 32.97 -5.52
CA ALA A 424 -0.50 33.03 -4.34
C ALA A 424 -1.56 31.93 -4.35
N HIS A 425 -2.02 31.54 -5.54
CA HIS A 425 -3.11 30.59 -5.72
C HIS A 425 -2.81 29.59 -6.84
N VAL A 426 -3.46 28.44 -6.76
CA VAL A 426 -3.86 27.66 -7.93
C VAL A 426 -5.32 27.29 -7.79
N PHE A 427 -6.03 27.40 -8.90
CA PHE A 427 -7.38 26.90 -9.04
C PHE A 427 -7.37 25.74 -10.04
N TYR A 428 -7.88 24.59 -9.62
CA TYR A 428 -8.09 23.43 -10.47
C TYR A 428 -9.56 23.30 -10.85
N ILE A 429 -9.84 22.94 -12.10
CA ILE A 429 -11.21 22.68 -12.57
C ILE A 429 -11.78 21.44 -11.87
N SER A 430 -13.06 21.53 -11.51
CA SER A 430 -13.91 20.39 -11.16
C SER A 430 -14.90 20.11 -12.28
N SER A 431 -15.12 18.85 -12.63
CA SER A 431 -16.12 18.44 -13.63
C SER A 431 -17.57 18.62 -13.17
N THR A 432 -17.80 19.09 -11.94
CA THR A 432 -19.15 19.32 -11.40
C THR A 432 -19.77 20.56 -12.06
N PRO A 433 -20.89 20.43 -12.78
CA PRO A 433 -21.51 21.54 -13.49
C PRO A 433 -22.39 22.40 -12.58
N TYR A 434 -22.41 23.70 -12.87
CA TYR A 434 -23.25 24.71 -12.22
C TYR A 434 -23.91 25.62 -13.26
N SER A 435 -24.80 26.52 -12.82
CA SER A 435 -25.61 27.40 -13.68
C SER A 435 -24.82 28.38 -14.56
N GLY A 436 -23.50 28.50 -14.36
CA GLY A 436 -22.64 29.40 -15.13
C GLY A 436 -21.24 28.84 -15.44
N GLY A 437 -21.00 27.54 -15.30
CA GLY A 437 -19.71 26.93 -15.58
C GLY A 437 -19.44 25.64 -14.82
N LEU A 438 -18.17 25.41 -14.54
CA LEU A 438 -17.65 24.27 -13.81
C LEU A 438 -17.18 24.69 -12.42
N GLY A 439 -17.22 23.76 -11.46
CA GLY A 439 -16.68 23.98 -10.13
C GLY A 439 -15.16 24.20 -10.13
N ARG A 440 -14.59 24.60 -8.99
CA ARG A 440 -13.14 24.74 -8.84
C ARG A 440 -12.65 24.35 -7.44
N PHE A 441 -11.43 23.84 -7.39
CA PHE A 441 -10.71 23.55 -6.16
C PHE A 441 -9.52 24.50 -6.02
N ASN A 442 -9.47 25.27 -4.93
CA ASN A 442 -8.40 26.22 -4.66
C ASN A 442 -7.38 25.66 -3.66
N LEU A 443 -6.10 25.83 -4.00
CA LEU A 443 -5.00 25.81 -3.05
C LEU A 443 -4.36 27.20 -3.01
N ASN A 444 -3.99 27.68 -1.83
CA ASN A 444 -3.36 28.99 -1.71
C ASN A 444 -2.14 29.02 -0.79
N ALA A 445 -1.50 30.18 -0.73
CA ALA A 445 -0.28 30.44 0.01
C ALA A 445 -0.49 30.66 1.53
N SER A 446 -1.40 29.90 2.16
CA SER A 446 -1.55 29.84 3.63
C SER A 446 -1.58 28.41 4.16
N GLU A 447 -1.44 28.24 5.49
CA GLU A 447 -1.65 26.94 6.16
C GLU A 447 -3.13 26.52 6.07
N GLY A 448 -3.42 25.24 5.80
CA GLY A 448 -4.79 24.71 5.77
C GLY A 448 -5.64 25.15 4.58
N SER A 449 -5.03 25.72 3.55
CA SER A 449 -5.70 26.39 2.43
C SER A 449 -6.18 25.46 1.31
N SER A 450 -7.08 24.54 1.61
CA SER A 450 -7.83 23.81 0.59
C SER A 450 -9.29 24.21 0.64
N LEU A 451 -9.83 24.76 -0.47
CA LEU A 451 -11.22 25.16 -0.54
C LEU A 451 -11.87 24.69 -1.84
N LEU A 452 -12.92 23.88 -1.71
CA LEU A 452 -13.81 23.54 -2.81
C LEU A 452 -14.85 24.64 -2.98
N GLN A 453 -14.95 25.19 -4.18
CA GLN A 453 -15.86 26.29 -4.49
C GLN A 453 -16.87 25.86 -5.53
N THR A 454 -18.14 26.19 -5.27
CA THR A 454 -19.28 25.78 -6.07
C THR A 454 -19.42 26.57 -7.37
N GLU A 455 -18.73 27.69 -7.56
CA GLU A 455 -18.84 28.47 -8.80
C GLU A 455 -17.48 28.97 -9.27
N GLY A 456 -16.97 28.38 -10.35
CA GLY A 456 -16.00 29.00 -11.23
C GLY A 456 -16.75 29.45 -12.49
N GLY A 457 -16.89 30.75 -12.70
CA GLY A 457 -17.52 31.23 -13.94
C GLY A 457 -16.85 30.59 -15.17
N ALA A 458 -17.64 30.17 -16.16
CA ALA A 458 -17.17 29.49 -17.37
C ALA A 458 -16.07 30.25 -18.12
N ALA A 459 -16.00 31.56 -17.87
CA ALA A 459 -15.05 32.50 -18.42
C ALA A 459 -13.65 32.44 -17.79
N LEU A 460 -13.45 31.89 -16.58
CA LEU A 460 -12.13 31.93 -15.93
C LEU A 460 -11.22 30.80 -16.41
N GLY A 461 -9.90 31.07 -16.44
CA GLY A 461 -8.86 30.11 -16.79
C GLY A 461 -8.30 29.40 -15.57
N TYR A 462 -8.27 28.08 -15.57
CA TYR A 462 -7.84 27.29 -14.42
C TYR A 462 -6.92 26.15 -14.82
N GLY A 463 -6.06 25.72 -13.88
CA GLY A 463 -5.26 24.52 -14.06
C GLY A 463 -6.14 23.28 -14.14
N VAL A 464 -5.63 22.23 -14.77
CA VAL A 464 -6.31 20.94 -14.83
C VAL A 464 -5.41 19.87 -14.24
N ARG A 465 -5.97 19.09 -13.32
CA ARG A 465 -5.32 17.94 -12.70
C ARG A 465 -6.25 16.74 -12.74
N CYS A 466 -5.97 15.78 -13.61
CA CYS A 466 -6.88 14.67 -13.85
C CYS A 466 -6.69 13.54 -12.83
N VAL A 467 -7.75 12.76 -12.65
CA VAL A 467 -7.83 11.61 -11.74
C VAL A 467 -8.30 10.36 -12.48
N LYS A 468 -7.87 9.20 -12.02
CA LYS A 468 -8.34 7.86 -12.39
C LYS A 468 -8.74 7.13 -11.10
N TYR A 469 -9.89 6.44 -11.12
CA TYR A 469 -10.47 5.78 -9.93
C TYR A 469 -10.77 4.30 -10.15
#